data_AF-A0A2V7X953-F1
#
_entry.id   AF-A0A2V7X953-F1
#
_cell.length_a   1.000
_cell.length_b   1.000
_cell.length_c   1.000
_cell.angle_alpha   90.00
_cell.angle_beta   90.00
_cell.angle_gamma   90.00
#
_symmetry.space_group_name_H-M   'P 1'
#
loop_
_entity.id
_entity.type
_entity.pdbx_description
1 polymer ?
#
loop_
_entity_poly.entity_id
_entity_poly.type
_entity_poly.pdbx_seq_one_letter_code
_entity_poly.pdbx_strand_id
1 'polypeptide(L)' 'RRGAVVPVPSGKTRITIRIDTDVLDWFRQRVNVAGGGNYQTLINDVLRRHVDGRDEGLADLLRRVVREELQRVRRTGGSR' A
#
# COMPACT_ATOMS: atom_id res chain seq x y z
N ARG A 1 -15.04 -19.87 -30.19
CA ARG A 1 -13.98 -18.94 -30.65
C ARG A 1 -13.50 -18.15 -29.43
N ARG A 2 -12.25 -18.34 -28.97
CA ARG A 2 -11.71 -17.57 -27.84
C ARG A 2 -11.41 -16.17 -28.35
N GLY A 3 -12.16 -15.17 -27.85
CA GLY A 3 -12.03 -13.77 -28.25
C GLY A 3 -10.62 -13.24 -28.00
N ALA A 4 -10.22 -12.23 -28.79
CA ALA A 4 -8.90 -11.61 -28.72
C ALA A 4 -8.52 -11.30 -27.27
N VAL A 5 -7.42 -11.89 -26.82
CA VAL A 5 -6.83 -11.57 -25.51
C VAL A 5 -6.31 -10.15 -25.63
N VAL A 6 -7.04 -9.19 -25.07
CA VAL A 6 -6.57 -7.81 -24.97
C VAL A 6 -5.21 -7.86 -24.25
N PRO A 7 -4.12 -7.40 -24.88
CA PRO A 7 -2.81 -7.43 -24.25
C PRO A 7 -2.85 -6.56 -23.01
N VAL A 8 -2.33 -7.11 -21.90
CA VAL A 8 -2.24 -6.37 -20.65
C VAL A 8 -1.24 -5.22 -20.84
N PRO A 9 -1.57 -3.99 -20.44
CA PRO A 9 -0.63 -2.87 -20.52
C PRO A 9 0.69 -3.20 -19.82
N SER A 10 1.82 -2.78 -20.39
CA SER A 10 3.16 -3.02 -19.84
C SER A 10 3.24 -2.63 -18.36
N GLY A 11 3.74 -3.54 -17.51
CA GLY A 11 3.87 -3.30 -16.06
C GLY A 11 2.64 -3.67 -15.21
N LYS A 12 1.56 -4.20 -15.81
CA LYS A 12 0.42 -4.76 -15.07
C LYS A 12 0.40 -6.28 -15.25
N THR A 13 0.21 -7.02 -14.16
CA THR A 13 0.10 -8.48 -14.17
C THR A 13 -1.35 -8.88 -13.90
N ARG A 14 -1.95 -9.69 -14.78
CA ARG A 14 -3.29 -10.24 -14.53
C ARG A 14 -3.18 -11.34 -13.48
N ILE A 15 -3.85 -11.16 -12.36
CA ILE A 15 -3.97 -12.15 -11.29
C ILE A 15 -5.44 -12.52 -11.08
N THR A 16 -5.69 -13.74 -10.61
CA THR A 16 -7.01 -14.16 -10.15
C THR A 16 -6.95 -14.27 -8.62
N ILE A 17 -7.66 -13.37 -7.93
CA ILE A 17 -7.74 -13.34 -6.46
C ILE A 17 -9.20 -13.32 -6.04
N ARG A 18 -9.49 -13.86 -4.85
CA ARG A 18 -10.80 -13.71 -4.20
C ARG A 18 -10.71 -12.49 -3.27
N ILE A 19 -11.73 -11.63 -3.34
CA ILE A 19 -11.91 -10.47 -2.47
C ILE A 19 -13.33 -10.55 -1.95
N ASP A 20 -13.53 -10.19 -0.68
CA ASP A 20 -14.85 -10.18 -0.06
C ASP A 20 -15.80 -9.20 -0.78
N THR A 21 -17.07 -9.59 -0.85
CA THR A 21 -18.09 -8.88 -1.63
C THR A 21 -18.32 -7.47 -1.09
N ASP A 22 -18.34 -7.31 0.23
CA ASP A 22 -18.52 -6.03 0.93
C ASP A 22 -17.39 -5.04 0.64
N VAL A 23 -16.15 -5.53 0.59
CA VAL A 23 -14.97 -4.76 0.21
C VAL A 23 -15.10 -4.28 -1.24
N LEU A 24 -15.45 -5.17 -2.18
CA LEU A 24 -15.67 -4.80 -3.59
C LEU A 24 -16.78 -3.76 -3.74
N ASP A 25 -17.88 -3.92 -3.01
CA ASP A 25 -19.02 -3.01 -3.08
C ASP A 25 -18.68 -1.63 -2.51
N TRP A 26 -17.89 -1.57 -1.43
CA TRP A 26 -17.36 -0.30 -0.92
C TRP A 26 -16.54 0.45 -1.98
N PHE A 27 -15.62 -0.24 -2.68
CA PHE A 27 -14.81 0.37 -3.73
C PHE A 27 -15.67 0.84 -4.92
N ARG A 28 -16.68 0.05 -5.32
CA ARG A 28 -17.63 0.42 -6.40
C ARG A 28 -18.44 1.65 -6.05
N GLN A 29 -18.99 1.72 -4.84
CA GLN A 29 -19.73 2.90 -4.38
C GLN A 29 -18.83 4.14 -4.40
N ARG A 30 -17.57 4.01 -3.96
CA ARG A 30 -16.59 5.10 -3.93
C ARG A 30 -16.34 5.71 -5.32
N VAL A 31 -16.19 4.91 -6.38
CA VAL A 31 -16.00 5.42 -7.74
C VAL A 31 -17.29 5.94 -8.38
N ASN A 32 -18.44 5.38 -8.04
CA ASN A 32 -19.73 5.88 -8.52
C ASN A 32 -20.01 7.29 -7.99
N VAL A 33 -19.73 7.54 -6.71
CA VAL A 33 -19.87 8.87 -6.10
C VAL A 33 -18.93 9.90 -6.73
N ALA A 34 -17.77 9.49 -7.22
CA ALA A 34 -16.77 10.36 -7.84
C ALA A 34 -17.04 10.69 -9.33
N GLY A 35 -18.21 10.31 -9.88
CA GLY A 35 -18.56 10.61 -11.27
C GLY A 35 -18.15 9.53 -12.28
N GLY A 36 -17.92 8.30 -11.80
CA GLY A 36 -17.52 7.17 -12.64
C GLY A 36 -16.01 6.99 -12.66
N GLY A 37 -15.56 5.76 -12.40
CA GLY A 37 -14.16 5.40 -12.33
C GLY A 37 -13.96 3.89 -12.25
N ASN A 38 -12.72 3.45 -12.43
CA ASN A 38 -12.39 2.03 -12.36
C ASN A 38 -12.04 1.65 -10.92
N TYR A 39 -12.91 0.89 -10.25
CA TYR A 39 -12.66 0.38 -8.89
C TYR A 39 -11.35 -0.43 -8.80
N GLN A 40 -10.91 -1.08 -9.89
CA GLN A 40 -9.64 -1.80 -9.94
C GLN A 40 -8.43 -0.86 -9.84
N THR A 41 -8.52 0.34 -10.43
CA THR A 41 -7.48 1.37 -10.28
C THR A 41 -7.38 1.80 -8.82
N LEU A 42 -8.52 2.05 -8.18
CA LEU A 42 -8.56 2.48 -6.78
C LEU A 42 -8.02 1.39 -5.82
N ILE A 43 -8.36 0.14 -6.06
CA ILE A 43 -7.80 -1.00 -5.32
C ILE A 43 -6.27 -1.05 -5.49
N ASN A 44 -5.77 -0.94 -6.72
CA ASN A 44 -4.33 -0.93 -6.98
C ASN A 44 -3.61 0.24 -6.30
N ASP A 45 -4.20 1.43 -6.28
CA ASP A 45 -3.61 2.60 -5.62
C ASP A 45 -3.58 2.45 -4.10
N VAL A 46 -4.59 1.82 -3.50
CA VAL A 46 -4.57 1.46 -2.07
C VAL A 46 -3.48 0.44 -1.79
N LEU A 47 -3.37 -0.61 -2.61
CA LEU A 47 -2.33 -1.63 -2.46
C LEU A 47 -0.93 -1.03 -2.62
N ARG A 48 -0.73 -0.14 -3.60
CA ARG A 48 0.54 0.56 -3.82
C ARG A 48 0.90 1.43 -2.62
N ARG A 49 -0.01 2.30 -2.16
CA ARG A 49 0.21 3.12 -0.96
C ARG A 49 0.47 2.29 0.29
N HIS A 50 -0.16 1.12 0.40
CA HIS A 50 0.09 0.21 1.53
C HIS A 50 1.47 -0.44 1.45
N VAL A 51 1.95 -0.76 0.26
CA VAL A 51 3.33 -1.24 0.06
C VAL A 51 4.34 -0.11 0.33
N ASP A 52 4.13 1.07 -0.25
CA ASP A 52 5.00 2.23 -0.05
C ASP A 52 4.99 2.69 1.43
N GLY A 53 3.82 2.71 2.06
CA GLY A 53 3.64 3.09 3.45
C GLY A 53 4.12 2.03 4.45
N ARG A 54 4.27 0.76 4.06
CA ARG A 54 4.94 -0.26 4.88
C ARG A 54 6.44 0.06 5.02
N ASP A 55 7.05 0.60 3.97
CA ASP A 55 8.44 1.07 4.03
C ASP A 55 8.55 2.35 4.86
N GLU A 56 7.58 3.27 4.78
CA GLU A 56 7.54 4.46 5.64
C GLU A 56 7.34 4.11 7.12
N GLY A 57 6.38 3.24 7.46
CA GLY A 57 6.12 2.83 8.84
C GLY A 57 7.27 2.07 9.49
N LEU A 58 7.96 1.21 8.73
CA LEU A 58 9.18 0.54 9.19
C LEU A 58 10.34 1.52 9.32
N ALA A 59 10.55 2.41 8.35
CA ALA A 59 11.60 3.41 8.39
C ALA A 59 11.43 4.38 9.58
N ASP A 60 10.20 4.80 9.87
CA ASP A 60 9.92 5.67 11.01
C ASP A 60 10.07 4.96 12.34
N LEU A 61 9.68 3.68 12.43
CA LEU A 61 9.98 2.83 13.58
C LEU A 61 11.50 2.68 13.79
N LEU A 62 12.26 2.39 12.73
CA LEU A 62 13.71 2.28 12.77
C LEU A 62 14.37 3.60 13.19
N ARG A 63 13.96 4.75 12.62
CA ARG A 63 14.45 6.08 13.02
C ARG A 63 14.13 6.40 14.48
N ARG A 64 12.99 5.95 14.99
CA ARG A 64 12.63 6.11 16.40
C ARG A 64 13.53 5.27 17.30
N VAL A 65 13.66 3.98 16.99
CA VAL A 65 14.52 3.04 17.74
C VAL A 65 15.97 3.52 17.74
N VAL A 66 16.53 3.89 16.59
CA VAL A 66 17.91 4.41 16.49
C VAL A 66 18.10 5.68 17.33
N ARG A 67 17.14 6.61 17.32
CA ARG A 67 17.21 7.82 18.16
C ARG A 67 17.15 7.49 19.65
N GLU A 68 16.28 6.57 20.05
CA GLU A 68 16.15 6.13 21.44
C GLU A 68 17.46 5.49 21.95
N GLU A 69 18.10 4.61 21.16
CA GLU A 69 19.37 3.99 21.52
C GLU A 69 20.54 4.98 21.57
N LEU A 70 20.65 5.90 20.61
CA LEU A 70 21.67 6.95 20.64
C LEU A 70 21.53 7.89 21.85
N GLN A 71 20.30 8.19 22.28
CA GLN A 71 20.06 8.97 23.49
C GLN A 71 20.42 8.19 24.75
N ARG A 72 20.20 6.87 24.80
CA ARG A 72 20.62 6.03 25.92
C ARG A 72 22.15 6.02 26.05
N VAL A 73 22.86 5.80 24.95
CA VAL A 73 24.34 5.82 24.93
C VAL A 73 24.89 7.17 25.41
N ARG A 74 24.28 8.28 24.99
CA ARG A 74 24.66 9.63 25.45
C ARG A 74 24.43 9.86 26.94
N ARG A 75 23.40 9.25 27.53
CA ARG A 75 23.13 9.33 28.97
C ARG A 75 24.10 8.50 29.80
N THR A 76 24.57 7.37 29.26
CA THR A 76 25.52 6.48 29.96
C THR A 76 26.98 6.95 29.81
N GLY A 77 27.32 7.70 28.77
CA GLY A 77 28.68 8.22 28.53
C GLY A 77 29.01 9.58 29.16
N GLY A 78 28.06 10.23 29.84
CA GLY A 78 28.22 11.58 30.42
C GLY A 78 28.64 11.64 31.89
N SER A 79 28.92 10.50 32.52
CA SER A 79 29.46 10.42 33.89
C SER A 79 30.83 9.75 33.85
N ARG A 80 31.85 10.51 33.49
CA ARG A 80 33.26 10.25 33.81
C ARG A 80 34.07 11.53 33.68
#